data_AF-A0A356TSD2-F1
#
_entry.id   AF-A0A356TSD2-F1
#
_cell.length_a   1.000
_cell.length_b   1.000
_cell.length_c   1.000
_cell.angle_alpha   90.00
_cell.angle_beta   90.00
_cell.angle_gamma   90.00
#
_symmetry.space_group_name_H-M   'P 1'
#
loop_
_entity.id
_entity.type
_entity.pdbx_description
1 polymer ?
#
loop_
_entity_poly.entity_id
_entity_poly.type
_entity_poly.pdbx_seq_one_letter_code
_entity_poly.pdbx_strand_id
1 'polypeptide(L)'
;MSFDAELRRHLRDHGVTLAQLEASVRLEGEGARADRVMIERAPHACVEGLRLLLGVPESPWITRTLATCDALALPLIAGWDRTRGCLKLYVNASDAPASVRREVAARAELDGAPHVLGLNLFAGGQVELKRYLQARDAEGPARRLVAAAGALSAGVVTSLYADGSPHAYFVALRPASPAALDAAFGFLPGFSWDAIRAHAPFEPASPRSIGVSAADTDRWTAYVKPRDADAPALWSLEPVVVVRAGETELAFFVAPDVEGARAYARRGGRALSYRSHGPPPAPASLEGLLDWALGLLEDDPPPAPPPPWRLQRGRSSSAP
;
A
#
# COMPACT_ATOMS: atom_id res chain seq x y z
N MET A 1 9.09 -4.88 32.02
CA MET A 1 9.92 -5.01 30.79
C MET A 1 9.73 -3.73 29.98
N SER A 2 10.66 -3.36 29.11
CA SER A 2 10.46 -2.19 28.24
C SER A 2 9.43 -2.49 27.15
N PHE A 3 8.66 -1.49 26.72
CA PHE A 3 7.69 -1.60 25.63
C PHE A 3 8.30 -2.28 24.40
N ASP A 4 9.53 -1.90 24.02
CA ASP A 4 10.20 -2.45 22.83
C ASP A 4 10.51 -3.94 22.98
N ALA A 5 10.83 -4.41 24.20
CA ALA A 5 11.06 -5.83 24.45
C ALA A 5 9.76 -6.63 24.37
N GLU A 6 8.67 -6.08 24.90
CA GLU A 6 7.34 -6.71 24.84
C GLU A 6 6.79 -6.72 23.42
N LEU A 7 6.93 -5.62 22.67
CA LEU A 7 6.56 -5.54 21.27
C LEU A 7 7.34 -6.55 20.43
N ARG A 8 8.67 -6.64 20.58
CA ARG A 8 9.48 -7.62 19.84
C ARG A 8 9.07 -9.06 20.17
N ARG A 9 8.74 -9.35 21.44
CA ARG A 9 8.22 -10.67 21.83
C ARG A 9 6.87 -10.92 21.16
N HIS A 10 5.93 -9.99 21.28
CA HIS A 10 4.60 -10.07 20.67
C HIS A 10 4.66 -10.32 19.15
N LEU A 11 5.48 -9.57 18.43
CA LEU A 11 5.66 -9.76 16.98
C LEU A 11 6.17 -11.18 16.66
N ARG A 12 7.14 -11.70 17.41
CA ARG A 12 7.64 -13.07 17.22
C ARG A 12 6.60 -14.14 17.54
N ASP A 13 5.88 -13.99 18.65
CA ASP A 13 4.88 -14.96 19.10
C ASP A 13 3.74 -15.12 18.09
N HIS A 14 3.49 -14.08 17.27
CA HIS A 14 2.52 -14.09 16.18
C HIS A 14 3.14 -14.29 14.79
N GLY A 15 4.42 -14.68 14.70
CA GLY A 15 5.06 -15.00 13.43
C GLY A 15 5.24 -13.82 12.47
N VAL A 16 5.24 -12.58 12.98
CA VAL A 16 5.48 -11.39 12.16
C VAL A 16 6.94 -11.33 11.74
N THR A 17 7.16 -11.29 10.43
CA THR A 17 8.50 -11.22 9.84
C THR A 17 8.89 -9.80 9.45
N LEU A 18 10.18 -9.54 9.26
CA LEU A 18 10.68 -8.23 8.78
C LEU A 18 10.05 -7.84 7.43
N ALA A 19 9.75 -8.80 6.57
CA ALA A 19 9.16 -8.58 5.25
C ALA A 19 7.75 -7.97 5.32
N GLN A 20 7.04 -8.22 6.42
CA GLN A 20 5.73 -7.63 6.67
C GLN A 20 5.81 -6.19 7.19
N LEU A 21 6.94 -5.79 7.78
CA LEU A 21 7.05 -4.48 8.40
C LEU A 21 7.21 -3.37 7.36
N GLU A 22 6.50 -2.26 7.52
CA GLU A 22 6.73 -1.01 6.80
C GLU A 22 6.73 0.14 7.80
N ALA A 23 7.75 0.99 7.77
CA ALA A 23 7.82 2.16 8.63
C ALA A 23 7.50 3.43 7.85
N SER A 24 6.91 4.41 8.53
CA SER A 24 6.74 5.75 7.97
C SER A 24 7.59 6.77 8.73
N VAL A 25 8.50 7.44 8.04
CA VAL A 25 9.26 8.59 8.56
C VAL A 25 8.56 9.86 8.10
N ARG A 26 8.19 10.74 9.03
CA ARG A 26 7.52 12.00 8.74
C ARG A 26 8.32 13.16 9.30
N LEU A 27 8.59 14.18 8.49
CA LEU A 27 9.13 15.44 8.98
C LEU A 27 7.98 16.39 9.33
N GLU A 28 7.99 16.92 10.56
CA GLU A 28 7.05 17.93 11.03
C GLU A 28 7.86 19.09 11.67
N GLY A 29 8.07 20.18 10.92
CA GLY A 29 8.92 21.29 11.37
C GLY A 29 10.39 20.90 11.42
N GLU A 30 11.07 21.20 12.53
CA GLU A 30 12.49 20.84 12.75
C GLU A 30 12.69 19.38 13.23
N GLY A 31 11.61 18.65 13.51
CA GLY A 31 11.66 17.29 14.07
C GLY A 31 11.16 16.22 13.13
N ALA A 32 11.74 15.01 13.23
CA ALA A 32 11.23 13.82 12.56
C ALA A 32 10.45 12.92 13.51
N ARG A 33 9.41 12.31 12.97
CA ARG A 33 8.53 11.37 13.63
C ARG A 33 8.61 10.03 12.92
N ALA A 34 9.19 9.03 13.57
CA ALA A 34 9.49 7.75 12.91
C ALA A 34 9.12 6.48 13.70
N ASP A 35 8.53 6.61 14.89
CA ASP A 35 8.02 5.46 15.65
C ASP A 35 6.58 5.06 15.21
N ARG A 36 6.50 4.73 13.92
CA ARG A 36 5.27 4.47 13.18
C ARG A 36 5.51 3.29 12.24
N VAL A 37 4.93 2.14 12.56
CA VAL A 37 5.14 0.91 11.79
C VAL A 37 3.81 0.26 11.47
N MET A 38 3.70 -0.29 10.28
CA MET A 38 2.63 -1.11 9.77
C MET A 38 3.15 -2.54 9.57
N ILE A 39 2.26 -3.51 9.76
CA ILE A 39 2.44 -4.94 9.56
C ILE A 39 1.49 -5.33 8.44
N GLU A 40 2.05 -5.59 7.28
CA GLU A 40 1.37 -6.10 6.11
C GLU A 40 0.89 -7.55 6.34
N ARG A 41 -0.38 -7.84 5.98
CA ARG A 41 -1.03 -9.15 6.24
C ARG A 41 -0.94 -9.53 7.72
N ALA A 42 -1.26 -8.58 8.59
CA ALA A 42 -1.19 -8.80 10.02
C ALA A 42 -2.11 -9.97 10.42
N PRO A 43 -1.61 -10.97 11.18
CA PRO A 43 -2.47 -11.96 11.80
C PRO A 43 -3.46 -11.28 12.73
N HIS A 44 -4.73 -11.72 12.75
CA HIS A 44 -5.76 -11.14 13.61
C HIS A 44 -5.36 -11.16 15.09
N ALA A 45 -4.74 -12.26 15.54
CA ALA A 45 -4.24 -12.43 16.90
C ALA A 45 -3.20 -11.36 17.30
N CYS A 46 -2.48 -10.77 16.34
CA CYS A 46 -1.51 -9.72 16.61
C CYS A 46 -2.18 -8.40 17.04
N VAL A 47 -3.43 -8.14 16.62
CA VAL A 47 -4.13 -6.87 16.90
C VAL A 47 -4.38 -6.68 18.39
N GLU A 48 -4.79 -7.73 19.08
CA GLU A 48 -5.15 -7.64 20.50
C GLU A 48 -3.95 -7.30 21.39
N GLY A 49 -2.81 -7.96 21.17
CA GLY A 49 -1.61 -7.60 21.95
C GLY A 49 -1.08 -6.20 21.58
N LEU A 50 -1.18 -5.75 20.33
CA LEU A 50 -0.86 -4.37 19.97
C LEU A 50 -1.78 -3.37 20.67
N ARG A 51 -3.09 -3.66 20.71
CA ARG A 51 -4.09 -2.85 21.42
C ARG A 51 -3.71 -2.69 22.89
N LEU A 52 -3.42 -3.80 23.57
CA LEU A 52 -3.04 -3.83 24.98
C LEU A 52 -1.74 -3.07 25.24
N LEU A 53 -0.70 -3.30 24.43
CA LEU A 53 0.59 -2.61 24.55
C LEU A 53 0.47 -1.09 24.39
N LEU A 54 -0.44 -0.64 23.52
CA LEU A 54 -0.68 0.79 23.26
C LEU A 54 -1.69 1.42 24.22
N GLY A 55 -2.29 0.65 25.14
CA GLY A 55 -3.33 1.14 26.05
C GLY A 55 -4.60 1.60 25.34
N VAL A 56 -4.90 1.04 24.17
CA VAL A 56 -6.10 1.38 23.41
C VAL A 56 -7.29 0.60 24.00
N PRO A 57 -8.41 1.26 24.35
CA PRO A 57 -9.57 0.55 24.88
C PRO A 57 -10.19 -0.39 23.84
N GLU A 58 -10.98 -1.35 24.31
CA GLU A 58 -11.79 -2.14 23.39
C GLU A 58 -12.71 -1.23 22.59
N SER A 59 -12.91 -1.58 21.32
CA SER A 59 -13.73 -0.79 20.41
C SER A 59 -14.49 -1.72 19.45
N PRO A 60 -15.80 -1.49 19.24
CA PRO A 60 -16.57 -2.22 18.23
C PRO A 60 -15.96 -2.13 16.82
N TRP A 61 -15.21 -1.06 16.55
CA TRP A 61 -14.50 -0.89 15.29
C TRP A 61 -13.40 -1.93 15.06
N ILE A 62 -12.75 -2.44 16.11
CA ILE A 62 -11.76 -3.52 15.96
C ILE A 62 -12.47 -4.78 15.47
N THR A 63 -13.49 -5.24 16.19
CA THR A 63 -14.27 -6.43 15.85
C THR A 63 -14.87 -6.32 14.45
N ARG A 64 -15.47 -5.17 14.11
CA ARG A 64 -16.06 -4.91 12.79
C ARG A 64 -15.00 -4.95 11.68
N THR A 65 -13.82 -4.39 11.91
CA THR A 65 -12.71 -4.40 10.94
C THR A 65 -12.23 -5.82 10.68
N LEU A 66 -11.98 -6.61 11.74
CA LEU A 66 -11.55 -8.00 11.63
C LEU A 66 -12.61 -8.85 10.90
N ALA A 67 -13.87 -8.72 11.29
CA ALA A 67 -14.98 -9.43 10.63
C ALA A 67 -15.14 -9.03 9.15
N THR A 68 -14.82 -7.78 8.79
CA THR A 68 -14.83 -7.32 7.39
C THR A 68 -13.72 -7.99 6.58
N CYS A 69 -12.51 -8.07 7.15
CA CYS A 69 -11.40 -8.79 6.51
C CYS A 69 -11.73 -10.27 6.28
N ASP A 70 -12.28 -10.95 7.29
CA ASP A 70 -12.65 -12.37 7.20
C ASP A 70 -13.76 -12.59 6.16
N ALA A 71 -14.87 -11.84 6.26
CA ALA A 71 -16.04 -12.02 5.41
C ALA A 71 -15.74 -11.77 3.92
N LEU A 72 -14.79 -10.88 3.62
CA LEU A 72 -14.43 -10.48 2.26
C LEU A 72 -13.10 -11.07 1.80
N ALA A 73 -12.46 -11.92 2.61
CA ALA A 73 -11.12 -12.47 2.38
C ALA A 73 -10.08 -11.40 1.99
N LEU A 74 -10.08 -10.28 2.72
CA LEU A 74 -9.20 -9.13 2.47
C LEU A 74 -8.02 -9.11 3.44
N PRO A 75 -6.80 -8.76 2.99
CA PRO A 75 -5.67 -8.58 3.87
C PRO A 75 -5.90 -7.47 4.92
N LEU A 76 -5.64 -7.81 6.17
CA LEU A 76 -5.50 -6.84 7.25
C LEU A 76 -4.10 -6.23 7.24
N ILE A 77 -4.01 -4.91 7.46
CA ILE A 77 -2.76 -4.27 7.87
C ILE A 77 -2.98 -3.75 9.28
N ALA A 78 -2.14 -4.15 10.23
CA ALA A 78 -2.17 -3.62 11.61
C ALA A 78 -0.91 -2.82 11.87
N GLY A 79 -0.92 -1.87 12.79
CA GLY A 79 0.26 -1.06 13.05
C GLY A 79 0.09 -0.14 14.21
N TRP A 80 1.08 0.71 14.42
CA TRP A 80 1.07 1.67 15.50
C TRP A 80 1.65 3.01 15.09
N ASP A 81 1.43 3.96 15.97
CA ASP A 81 2.08 5.25 15.98
C ASP A 81 2.20 5.70 17.43
N ARG A 82 3.38 5.44 17.99
CA ARG A 82 3.62 5.62 19.42
C ARG A 82 3.61 7.08 19.83
N THR A 83 3.99 7.98 18.94
CA THR A 83 4.00 9.40 19.26
C THR A 83 2.58 9.98 19.34
N ARG A 84 1.55 9.25 18.89
CA ARG A 84 0.13 9.57 19.13
C ARG A 84 -0.59 8.57 20.04
N GLY A 85 0.10 7.53 20.51
CA GLY A 85 -0.51 6.44 21.27
C GLY A 85 -1.72 5.84 20.55
N CYS A 86 -1.55 5.46 19.28
CA CYS A 86 -2.65 4.87 18.52
C CYS A 86 -2.31 3.55 17.83
N LEU A 87 -3.30 2.65 17.88
CA LEU A 87 -3.38 1.44 17.07
C LEU A 87 -3.92 1.83 15.70
N LYS A 88 -3.33 1.31 14.65
CA LYS A 88 -3.81 1.50 13.28
C LYS A 88 -4.25 0.17 12.70
N LEU A 89 -5.42 0.15 12.08
CA LEU A 89 -5.94 -0.99 11.34
C LEU A 89 -6.34 -0.55 9.95
N TYR A 90 -6.09 -1.38 8.96
CA TYR A 90 -6.50 -1.12 7.59
C TYR A 90 -7.06 -2.38 6.95
N VAL A 91 -8.20 -2.23 6.28
CA VAL A 91 -8.72 -3.23 5.34
C VAL A 91 -8.13 -2.90 3.97
N ASN A 92 -7.24 -3.76 3.46
CA ASN A 92 -6.65 -3.56 2.14
C ASN A 92 -7.50 -4.23 1.06
N ALA A 93 -8.23 -3.42 0.31
CA ALA A 93 -9.08 -3.83 -0.82
C ALA A 93 -8.51 -3.36 -2.17
N SER A 94 -7.20 -3.06 -2.25
CA SER A 94 -6.58 -2.44 -3.44
C SER A 94 -6.75 -3.28 -4.70
N ASP A 95 -6.63 -4.61 -4.54
CA ASP A 95 -6.80 -5.59 -5.64
C ASP A 95 -8.21 -6.18 -5.70
N ALA A 96 -9.12 -5.73 -4.83
CA ALA A 96 -10.50 -6.17 -4.83
C ALA A 96 -11.31 -5.44 -5.91
N PRO A 97 -12.30 -6.08 -6.55
CA PRO A 97 -13.18 -5.41 -7.50
C PRO A 97 -13.99 -4.29 -6.83
N ALA A 98 -14.48 -3.34 -7.62
CA ALA A 98 -15.21 -2.18 -7.12
C ALA A 98 -16.44 -2.56 -6.27
N SER A 99 -17.12 -3.67 -6.56
CA SER A 99 -18.23 -4.19 -5.75
C SER A 99 -17.80 -4.51 -4.32
N VAL A 100 -16.70 -5.25 -4.14
CA VAL A 100 -16.13 -5.58 -2.82
C VAL A 100 -15.66 -4.31 -2.11
N ARG A 101 -15.07 -3.35 -2.83
CA ARG A 101 -14.66 -2.06 -2.23
C ARG A 101 -15.85 -1.23 -1.75
N ARG A 102 -16.97 -1.20 -2.49
CA ARG A 102 -18.23 -0.59 -2.03
C ARG A 102 -18.78 -1.32 -0.81
N GLU A 103 -18.64 -2.63 -0.77
CA GLU A 103 -19.07 -3.44 0.36
C GLU A 103 -18.24 -3.19 1.64
N VAL A 104 -16.93 -2.97 1.50
CA VAL A 104 -16.06 -2.47 2.60
C VAL A 104 -16.54 -1.11 3.10
N ALA A 105 -16.83 -0.16 2.19
CA ALA A 105 -17.34 1.15 2.56
C ALA A 105 -18.71 1.07 3.26
N ALA A 106 -19.63 0.25 2.76
CA ALA A 106 -20.95 0.05 3.35
C ALA A 106 -20.87 -0.50 4.79
N ARG A 107 -19.98 -1.46 5.06
CA ARG A 107 -19.73 -1.98 6.43
C ARG A 107 -19.16 -0.92 7.36
N ALA A 108 -18.47 0.07 6.83
CA ALA A 108 -17.93 1.20 7.56
C ALA A 108 -18.85 2.43 7.59
N GLU A 109 -20.07 2.32 7.02
CA GLU A 109 -21.04 3.42 6.91
C GLU A 109 -20.44 4.63 6.17
N LEU A 110 -19.68 4.36 5.11
CA LEU A 110 -19.01 5.35 4.27
C LEU A 110 -19.49 5.28 2.82
N ASP A 111 -19.38 6.41 2.13
CA ASP A 111 -19.57 6.47 0.70
C ASP A 111 -18.33 6.04 -0.09
N GLY A 112 -18.57 5.59 -1.33
CA GLY A 112 -17.55 5.33 -2.33
C GLY A 112 -17.03 3.90 -2.35
N ALA A 113 -15.83 3.73 -2.91
CA ALA A 113 -15.20 2.43 -3.11
C ALA A 113 -13.69 2.50 -2.81
N PRO A 114 -13.29 2.68 -1.54
CA PRO A 114 -11.91 2.88 -1.15
C PRO A 114 -11.05 1.66 -1.47
N HIS A 115 -9.82 1.91 -1.93
CA HIS A 115 -8.81 0.86 -2.13
C HIS A 115 -8.26 0.39 -0.79
N VAL A 116 -8.15 1.29 0.19
CA VAL A 116 -7.86 0.93 1.58
C VAL A 116 -8.78 1.73 2.49
N LEU A 117 -9.38 1.06 3.46
CA LEU A 117 -10.05 1.70 4.58
C LEU A 117 -9.08 1.68 5.77
N GLY A 118 -8.72 2.86 6.30
CA GLY A 118 -7.82 2.99 7.44
C GLY A 118 -8.53 3.49 8.68
N LEU A 119 -8.12 3.00 9.83
CA LEU A 119 -8.70 3.25 11.14
C LEU A 119 -7.55 3.53 12.11
N ASN A 120 -7.56 4.71 12.74
CA ASN A 120 -6.69 4.99 13.88
C ASN A 120 -7.54 4.98 15.16
N LEU A 121 -7.19 4.13 16.12
CA LEU A 121 -7.81 4.06 17.43
C LEU A 121 -6.82 4.59 18.48
N PHE A 122 -7.20 5.62 19.21
CA PHE A 122 -6.35 6.29 20.18
C PHE A 122 -6.55 5.74 21.58
N ALA A 123 -5.54 5.85 22.45
CA ALA A 123 -5.64 5.46 23.86
C ALA A 123 -6.81 6.15 24.60
N GLY A 124 -7.20 7.36 24.18
CA GLY A 124 -8.37 8.07 24.70
C GLY A 124 -9.74 7.58 24.16
N GLY A 125 -9.77 6.48 23.40
CA GLY A 125 -11.00 5.92 22.81
C GLY A 125 -11.51 6.62 21.55
N GLN A 126 -10.87 7.72 21.14
CA GLN A 126 -11.18 8.38 19.89
C GLN A 126 -10.89 7.46 18.69
N VAL A 127 -11.66 7.64 17.63
CA VAL A 127 -11.55 6.89 16.39
C VAL A 127 -11.46 7.86 15.22
N GLU A 128 -10.46 7.68 14.36
CA GLU A 128 -10.28 8.44 13.12
C GLU A 128 -10.32 7.49 11.94
N LEU A 129 -11.29 7.68 11.05
CA LEU A 129 -11.51 6.85 9.87
C LEU A 129 -11.02 7.56 8.61
N LYS A 130 -10.34 6.81 7.74
CA LYS A 130 -9.69 7.29 6.53
C LYS A 130 -9.99 6.41 5.33
N ARG A 131 -10.12 7.03 4.17
CA ARG A 131 -10.27 6.37 2.87
C ARG A 131 -9.03 6.63 2.05
N TYR A 132 -8.51 5.60 1.39
CA TYR A 132 -7.39 5.73 0.47
C TYR A 132 -7.87 5.37 -0.93
N LEU A 133 -7.71 6.31 -1.86
CA LEU A 133 -8.04 6.15 -3.26
C LEU A 133 -6.75 6.06 -4.05
N GLN A 134 -6.63 5.04 -4.89
CA GLN A 134 -5.51 4.87 -5.81
C GLN A 134 -5.93 5.35 -7.18
N ALA A 135 -5.03 6.08 -7.82
CA ALA A 135 -5.19 6.51 -9.20
C ALA A 135 -3.84 6.43 -9.90
N ARG A 136 -3.90 6.32 -11.23
CA ARG A 136 -2.70 6.41 -12.06
C ARG A 136 -2.20 7.85 -12.12
N ASP A 137 -3.15 8.78 -12.31
CA ASP A 137 -2.87 10.19 -12.55
C ASP A 137 -3.07 11.02 -11.28
N ALA A 138 -2.23 12.03 -11.14
CA ALA A 138 -2.25 12.93 -10.00
C ALA A 138 -3.24 14.09 -10.20
N GLU A 139 -3.95 14.41 -9.12
CA GLU A 139 -4.77 15.60 -9.01
C GLU A 139 -4.28 16.52 -7.89
N GLY A 140 -4.57 17.81 -8.01
CA GLY A 140 -4.24 18.80 -6.98
C GLY A 140 -2.74 18.80 -6.59
N PRO A 141 -2.41 18.90 -5.29
CA PRO A 141 -1.03 18.91 -4.80
C PRO A 141 -0.19 17.69 -5.17
N ALA A 142 -0.81 16.54 -5.45
CA ALA A 142 -0.10 15.34 -5.89
C ALA A 142 0.63 15.53 -7.24
N ARG A 143 0.18 16.47 -8.09
CA ARG A 143 0.80 16.75 -9.40
C ARG A 143 2.25 17.18 -9.27
N ARG A 144 2.56 18.02 -8.28
CA ARG A 144 3.93 18.46 -8.03
C ARG A 144 4.82 17.29 -7.64
N LEU A 145 4.34 16.40 -6.77
CA LEU A 145 5.06 15.19 -6.37
C LEU A 145 5.31 14.25 -7.56
N VAL A 146 4.30 14.00 -8.38
CA VAL A 146 4.42 13.13 -9.56
C VAL A 146 5.37 13.73 -10.60
N ALA A 147 5.27 15.04 -10.87
CA ALA A 147 6.17 15.72 -11.80
C ALA A 147 7.63 15.66 -11.32
N ALA A 148 7.85 15.85 -10.02
CA ALA A 148 9.17 15.77 -9.41
C ALA A 148 9.73 14.34 -9.39
N ALA A 149 8.89 13.34 -9.10
CA ALA A 149 9.24 11.93 -9.18
C ALA A 149 9.57 11.49 -10.62
N GLY A 150 8.90 12.06 -11.63
CA GLY A 150 9.11 11.73 -13.04
C GLY A 150 9.00 10.24 -13.32
N ALA A 151 10.06 9.65 -13.89
CA ALA A 151 10.15 8.22 -14.17
C ALA A 151 10.15 7.33 -12.92
N LEU A 152 10.30 7.89 -11.72
CA LEU A 152 10.16 7.13 -10.47
C LEU A 152 8.70 6.89 -10.08
N SER A 153 7.74 7.68 -10.59
CA SER A 153 6.33 7.61 -10.19
C SER A 153 5.62 6.35 -10.68
N ALA A 154 5.21 5.48 -9.75
CA ALA A 154 4.45 4.27 -9.99
C ALA A 154 2.92 4.46 -9.84
N GLY A 155 2.47 5.69 -9.58
CA GLY A 155 1.06 6.03 -9.36
C GLY A 155 0.85 6.87 -8.10
N VAL A 156 -0.39 7.18 -7.79
CA VAL A 156 -0.74 8.06 -6.66
C VAL A 156 -1.76 7.45 -5.72
N VAL A 157 -1.67 7.86 -4.46
CA VAL A 157 -2.66 7.55 -3.43
C VAL A 157 -3.13 8.85 -2.80
N THR A 158 -4.44 9.06 -2.78
CA THR A 158 -5.07 10.16 -2.04
C THR A 158 -5.67 9.60 -0.76
N SER A 159 -5.21 10.11 0.38
CA SER A 159 -5.82 9.86 1.68
C SER A 159 -6.87 10.92 1.95
N LEU A 160 -8.10 10.49 2.23
CA LEU A 160 -9.24 11.31 2.59
C LEU A 160 -9.69 10.97 4.01
N TYR A 161 -10.29 11.94 4.70
CA TYR A 161 -11.08 11.67 5.89
C TYR A 161 -12.44 11.04 5.52
N ALA A 162 -13.17 10.59 6.54
CA ALA A 162 -14.51 10.02 6.41
C ALA A 162 -15.47 10.96 5.64
N ASP A 163 -15.41 12.27 5.92
CA ASP A 163 -16.22 13.30 5.25
C ASP A 163 -15.80 13.58 3.78
N GLY A 164 -14.67 13.04 3.34
CA GLY A 164 -14.16 13.21 1.97
C GLY A 164 -13.19 14.36 1.79
N SER A 165 -12.92 15.12 2.85
CA SER A 165 -11.88 16.13 2.81
C SER A 165 -10.49 15.49 2.62
N PRO A 166 -9.63 16.06 1.75
CA PRO A 166 -8.27 15.56 1.58
C PRO A 166 -7.44 15.68 2.86
N HIS A 167 -6.74 14.60 3.20
CA HIS A 167 -5.84 14.53 4.35
C HIS A 167 -4.37 14.54 3.91
N ALA A 168 -4.02 13.74 2.90
CA ALA A 168 -2.65 13.67 2.39
C ALA A 168 -2.63 13.09 0.96
N TYR A 169 -1.55 13.37 0.24
CA TYR A 169 -1.30 12.85 -1.10
C TYR A 169 0.03 12.11 -1.11
N PHE A 170 0.08 10.95 -1.78
CA PHE A 170 1.29 10.13 -1.88
C PHE A 170 1.55 9.79 -3.34
N VAL A 171 2.82 9.82 -3.73
CA VAL A 171 3.32 9.18 -4.96
C VAL A 171 3.96 7.86 -4.56
N ALA A 172 3.52 6.76 -5.15
CA ALA A 172 4.21 5.48 -5.05
C ALA A 172 5.44 5.51 -5.97
N LEU A 173 6.51 4.85 -5.56
CA LEU A 173 7.81 4.96 -6.20
C LEU A 173 8.31 3.60 -6.65
N ARG A 174 8.92 3.59 -7.84
CA ARG A 174 9.84 2.53 -8.26
C ARG A 174 11.12 2.58 -7.41
N PRO A 175 11.81 1.44 -7.23
CA PRO A 175 13.11 1.44 -6.58
C PRO A 175 14.06 2.46 -7.22
N ALA A 176 14.66 3.32 -6.39
CA ALA A 176 15.52 4.41 -6.82
C ALA A 176 16.79 4.47 -5.98
N SER A 177 17.88 4.96 -6.58
CA SER A 177 19.10 5.25 -5.83
C SER A 177 18.88 6.46 -4.90
N PRO A 178 19.63 6.56 -3.79
CA PRO A 178 19.60 7.74 -2.92
C PRO A 178 19.74 9.06 -3.67
N ALA A 179 20.71 9.18 -4.58
CA ALA A 179 20.93 10.38 -5.36
C ALA A 179 19.73 10.76 -6.25
N ALA A 180 19.03 9.76 -6.81
CA ALA A 180 17.83 10.01 -7.61
C ALA A 180 16.65 10.50 -6.75
N LEU A 181 16.51 9.97 -5.53
CA LEU A 181 15.49 10.42 -4.57
C LEU A 181 15.76 11.85 -4.11
N ASP A 182 16.99 12.15 -3.71
CA ASP A 182 17.38 13.50 -3.26
C ASP A 182 17.22 14.52 -4.39
N ALA A 183 17.58 14.16 -5.63
CA ALA A 183 17.35 15.02 -6.79
C ALA A 183 15.86 15.24 -7.07
N ALA A 184 15.03 14.20 -6.98
CA ALA A 184 13.60 14.29 -7.23
C ALA A 184 12.85 15.08 -6.14
N PHE A 185 13.20 14.88 -4.88
CA PHE A 185 12.40 15.39 -3.74
C PHE A 185 13.12 16.45 -2.91
N GLY A 186 14.32 16.88 -3.28
CA GLY A 186 15.07 17.93 -2.59
C GLY A 186 14.39 19.31 -2.56
N PHE A 187 13.30 19.49 -3.31
CA PHE A 187 12.44 20.67 -3.19
C PHE A 187 11.59 20.68 -1.90
N LEU A 188 11.42 19.52 -1.24
CA LEU A 188 10.70 19.39 0.01
C LEU A 188 11.64 19.81 1.17
N PRO A 189 11.23 20.74 2.04
CA PRO A 189 12.08 21.20 3.13
C PRO A 189 12.57 20.04 4.01
N GLY A 190 13.89 20.00 4.23
CA GLY A 190 14.55 18.99 5.07
C GLY A 190 14.49 17.56 4.51
N PHE A 191 14.05 17.36 3.27
CA PHE A 191 14.08 16.04 2.65
C PHE A 191 15.52 15.65 2.29
N SER A 192 15.95 14.49 2.80
CA SER A 192 17.12 13.77 2.31
C SER A 192 17.00 12.28 2.63
N TRP A 193 17.68 11.46 1.83
CA TRP A 193 17.82 10.03 2.12
C TRP A 193 18.45 9.79 3.50
N ASP A 194 19.43 10.60 3.88
CA ASP A 194 20.09 10.50 5.18
C ASP A 194 19.12 10.81 6.33
N ALA A 195 18.21 11.79 6.17
CA ALA A 195 17.17 12.05 7.15
C ALA A 195 16.23 10.86 7.31
N ILE A 196 15.84 10.21 6.21
CA ILE A 196 15.01 8.99 6.26
C ILE A 196 15.75 7.87 7.01
N ARG A 197 17.02 7.62 6.66
CA ARG A 197 17.84 6.58 7.30
C ARG A 197 18.09 6.84 8.78
N ALA A 198 18.35 8.08 9.17
CA ALA A 198 18.64 8.44 10.56
C ALA A 198 17.46 8.18 11.51
N HIS A 199 16.23 8.14 10.97
CA HIS A 199 15.03 8.02 11.77
C HIS A 199 14.29 6.69 11.59
N ALA A 200 14.52 5.95 10.49
CA ALA A 200 13.89 4.66 10.28
C ALA A 200 14.24 3.66 11.42
N PRO A 201 13.29 2.83 11.87
CA PRO A 201 13.51 1.88 12.98
C PRO A 201 14.37 0.66 12.60
N PHE A 202 14.80 0.58 11.35
CA PHE A 202 15.66 -0.44 10.76
C PHE A 202 16.42 0.19 9.58
N GLU A 203 17.47 -0.47 9.08
CA GLU A 203 18.13 -0.03 7.84
C GLU A 203 17.11 -0.09 6.68
N PRO A 204 16.74 1.05 6.09
CA PRO A 204 15.66 1.08 5.13
C PRO A 204 16.13 0.73 3.71
N ALA A 205 15.27 0.05 2.95
CA ALA A 205 15.30 0.04 1.49
C ALA A 205 14.86 1.40 0.92
N SER A 206 15.04 1.58 -0.40
CA SER A 206 14.51 2.74 -1.12
C SER A 206 13.02 2.98 -0.78
N PRO A 207 12.58 4.23 -0.53
CA PRO A 207 11.20 4.52 -0.15
C PRO A 207 10.21 4.04 -1.20
N ARG A 208 9.12 3.42 -0.74
CA ARG A 208 8.02 2.92 -1.59
C ARG A 208 7.00 3.98 -1.92
N SER A 209 6.85 4.96 -1.05
CA SER A 209 6.05 6.13 -1.34
C SER A 209 6.56 7.33 -0.58
N ILE A 210 6.37 8.49 -1.19
CA ILE A 210 6.57 9.79 -0.57
C ILE A 210 5.26 10.53 -0.67
N GLY A 211 4.82 11.14 0.42
CA GLY A 211 3.63 11.96 0.41
C GLY A 211 3.76 13.25 1.19
N VAL A 212 2.78 14.11 0.99
CA VAL A 212 2.68 15.42 1.63
C VAL A 212 1.31 15.57 2.28
N SER A 213 1.26 16.35 3.35
CA SER A 213 0.00 16.74 4.00
C SER A 213 -0.83 17.64 3.08
N ALA A 214 -2.14 17.43 3.04
CA ALA A 214 -3.04 18.28 2.27
C ALA A 214 -3.17 19.70 2.86
N ALA A 215 -2.99 19.84 4.16
CA ALA A 215 -3.04 21.13 4.86
C ALA A 215 -1.73 21.93 4.75
N ASP A 216 -0.61 21.26 4.51
CA ASP A 216 0.73 21.85 4.54
C ASP A 216 1.67 20.97 3.72
N THR A 217 1.93 21.36 2.47
CA THR A 217 2.71 20.56 1.53
C THR A 217 4.19 20.48 1.85
N ASP A 218 4.66 21.26 2.82
CA ASP A 218 6.06 21.24 3.25
C ASP A 218 6.31 20.09 4.25
N ARG A 219 5.24 19.52 4.81
CA ARG A 219 5.31 18.30 5.65
C ARG A 219 5.24 17.06 4.79
N TRP A 220 6.33 16.32 4.75
CA TRP A 220 6.43 15.09 3.97
C TRP A 220 6.48 13.83 4.84
N THR A 221 6.09 12.71 4.26
CA THR A 221 6.17 11.37 4.84
C THR A 221 6.76 10.40 3.82
N ALA A 222 7.79 9.64 4.21
CA ALA A 222 8.37 8.56 3.42
C ALA A 222 8.01 7.21 4.04
N TYR A 223 7.59 6.24 3.22
CA TYR A 223 7.33 4.86 3.65
C TYR A 223 8.45 3.95 3.18
N VAL A 224 9.03 3.18 4.10
CA VAL A 224 10.21 2.34 3.86
C VAL A 224 10.02 0.93 4.40
N LYS A 225 10.56 -0.05 3.68
CA LYS A 225 10.73 -1.43 4.13
C LYS A 225 12.13 -1.66 4.69
N PRO A 226 12.36 -2.71 5.49
CA PRO A 226 13.71 -3.14 5.81
C PRO A 226 14.46 -3.55 4.54
N ARG A 227 15.76 -3.22 4.46
CA ARG A 227 16.60 -3.47 3.28
C ARG A 227 16.67 -4.93 2.87
N ASP A 228 16.82 -5.83 3.84
CA ASP A 228 17.07 -7.26 3.61
C ASP A 228 15.79 -8.09 3.63
N ALA A 229 14.64 -7.44 3.42
CA ALA A 229 13.34 -8.09 3.46
C ALA A 229 12.76 -8.19 2.04
N ASP A 230 13.00 -9.33 1.39
CA ASP A 230 12.55 -9.69 0.03
C ASP A 230 11.03 -9.97 -0.03
N ALA A 231 10.19 -9.02 0.37
CA ALA A 231 8.75 -9.09 0.08
C ALA A 231 8.33 -7.99 -0.91
N PRO A 232 7.71 -8.34 -2.05
CA PRO A 232 7.05 -7.36 -2.91
C PRO A 232 5.96 -6.63 -2.11
N ALA A 233 5.68 -5.37 -2.47
CA ALA A 233 4.65 -4.58 -1.81
C ALA A 233 3.29 -5.26 -1.89
N LEU A 234 2.52 -5.21 -0.80
CA LEU A 234 1.11 -5.60 -0.83
C LEU A 234 0.27 -4.75 -1.79
N TRP A 235 0.80 -3.62 -2.24
CA TRP A 235 0.11 -2.63 -3.05
C TRP A 235 1.07 -2.11 -4.13
N SER A 236 1.42 -2.93 -5.11
CA SER A 236 2.03 -2.39 -6.34
C SER A 236 0.98 -1.55 -7.06
N LEU A 237 1.27 -0.26 -7.28
CA LEU A 237 0.43 0.62 -8.11
C LEU A 237 0.81 0.56 -9.59
N GLU A 238 1.99 0.03 -9.88
CA GLU A 238 2.44 -0.20 -11.25
C GLU A 238 2.29 -1.67 -11.63
N PRO A 239 1.63 -1.95 -12.77
CA PRO A 239 1.60 -3.28 -13.31
C PRO A 239 2.91 -3.65 -14.01
N VAL A 240 3.32 -4.91 -13.87
CA VAL A 240 4.34 -5.58 -14.68
C VAL A 240 4.03 -5.41 -16.16
N VAL A 241 2.75 -5.53 -16.52
CA VAL A 241 2.30 -5.35 -17.90
C VAL A 241 0.82 -4.98 -17.95
N VAL A 242 0.45 -4.22 -18.98
CA VAL A 242 -0.94 -3.95 -19.33
C VAL A 242 -1.25 -4.53 -20.69
N VAL A 243 -2.35 -5.27 -20.78
CA VAL A 243 -2.87 -5.84 -22.03
C VAL A 243 -4.32 -5.48 -22.24
N ARG A 244 -4.76 -5.46 -23.49
CA ARG A 244 -6.13 -5.12 -23.85
C ARG A 244 -6.71 -6.10 -24.87
N ALA A 245 -8.00 -6.42 -24.72
CA ALA A 245 -8.82 -7.13 -25.69
C ALA A 245 -10.22 -6.48 -25.74
N GLY A 246 -10.54 -5.83 -26.86
CA GLY A 246 -11.79 -5.08 -27.00
C GLY A 246 -11.90 -3.94 -25.96
N GLU A 247 -12.97 -3.96 -25.17
CA GLU A 247 -13.24 -3.01 -24.08
C GLU A 247 -12.58 -3.38 -22.76
N THR A 248 -11.98 -4.57 -22.65
CA THR A 248 -11.34 -5.04 -21.43
C THR A 248 -9.85 -4.74 -21.46
N GLU A 249 -9.37 -4.01 -20.46
CA GLU A 249 -7.96 -3.78 -20.16
C GLU A 249 -7.61 -4.54 -18.87
N LEU A 250 -6.48 -5.25 -18.87
CA LEU A 250 -5.95 -5.99 -17.73
C LEU A 250 -4.53 -5.49 -17.40
N ALA A 251 -4.34 -5.09 -16.16
CA ALA A 251 -3.06 -4.70 -15.60
C ALA A 251 -2.60 -5.79 -14.62
N PHE A 252 -1.44 -6.40 -14.85
CA PHE A 252 -0.88 -7.47 -14.02
C PHE A 252 0.10 -6.92 -13.01
N PHE A 253 0.01 -7.33 -11.76
CA PHE A 253 0.86 -6.86 -10.66
C PHE A 253 1.56 -8.04 -10.01
N VAL A 254 2.81 -7.84 -9.57
CA VAL A 254 3.48 -8.81 -8.72
C VAL A 254 2.69 -8.93 -7.42
N ALA A 255 2.25 -10.15 -7.11
CA ALA A 255 1.62 -10.49 -5.86
C ALA A 255 2.61 -11.26 -4.97
N PRO A 256 2.44 -11.25 -3.64
CA PRO A 256 3.19 -12.13 -2.75
C PRO A 256 2.90 -13.60 -3.05
N ASP A 257 3.94 -14.43 -3.17
CA ASP A 257 3.79 -15.89 -3.32
C ASP A 257 3.68 -16.58 -1.95
N VAL A 258 2.57 -16.32 -1.28
CA VAL A 258 2.21 -16.97 0.00
C VAL A 258 0.78 -17.51 -0.08
N GLU A 259 0.52 -18.54 0.72
CA GLU A 259 -0.81 -19.14 0.85
C GLU A 259 -1.82 -18.09 1.37
N GLY A 260 -3.03 -18.08 0.80
CA GLY A 260 -4.05 -17.07 1.11
C GLY A 260 -3.87 -15.69 0.46
N ALA A 261 -2.79 -15.45 -0.32
CA ALA A 261 -2.71 -14.26 -1.16
C ALA A 261 -3.64 -14.38 -2.39
N ARG A 262 -4.37 -13.30 -2.71
CA ARG A 262 -5.16 -13.20 -3.94
C ARG A 262 -4.23 -13.03 -5.15
N ALA A 263 -3.60 -14.13 -5.55
CA ALA A 263 -2.89 -14.27 -6.80
C ALA A 263 -3.62 -15.29 -7.67
N TYR A 264 -3.85 -14.89 -8.91
CA TYR A 264 -4.58 -15.69 -9.90
C TYR A 264 -3.67 -16.70 -10.61
N ALA A 265 -2.35 -16.53 -10.49
CA ALA A 265 -1.37 -17.47 -11.00
C ALA A 265 -0.12 -17.50 -10.13
N ARG A 266 0.51 -18.68 -10.03
CA ARG A 266 1.75 -18.93 -9.29
C ARG A 266 2.68 -19.83 -10.09
N ARG A 267 3.98 -19.53 -10.09
CA ARG A 267 5.01 -20.38 -10.68
C ARG A 267 6.36 -20.10 -10.03
N GLY A 268 6.98 -21.15 -9.46
CA GLY A 268 8.36 -21.11 -8.97
C GLY A 268 8.69 -20.01 -7.96
N GLY A 269 7.86 -19.78 -6.93
CA GLY A 269 8.11 -18.73 -5.94
C GLY A 269 7.56 -17.35 -6.32
N ARG A 270 6.84 -17.24 -7.44
CA ARG A 270 6.31 -15.99 -7.99
C ARG A 270 4.81 -16.07 -8.13
N ALA A 271 4.13 -14.95 -7.89
CA ALA A 271 2.69 -14.84 -7.96
C ALA A 271 2.25 -13.55 -8.66
N LEU A 272 1.12 -13.61 -9.37
CA LEU A 272 0.52 -12.44 -10.04
C LEU A 272 -0.92 -12.21 -9.61
N SER A 273 -1.25 -10.95 -9.37
CA SER A 273 -2.62 -10.47 -9.36
C SER A 273 -2.91 -9.69 -10.67
N TYR A 274 -4.17 -9.47 -11.00
CA TYR A 274 -4.52 -8.54 -12.06
C TYR A 274 -5.69 -7.66 -11.65
N ARG A 275 -5.71 -6.44 -12.18
CA ARG A 275 -6.84 -5.51 -12.10
C ARG A 275 -7.42 -5.36 -13.50
N SER A 276 -8.74 -5.31 -13.59
CA SER A 276 -9.44 -5.17 -14.87
C SER A 276 -10.18 -3.85 -14.93
N HIS A 277 -10.08 -3.18 -16.08
CA HIS A 277 -10.97 -2.09 -16.49
C HIS A 277 -11.85 -2.60 -17.64
N GLY A 278 -13.17 -2.47 -17.51
CA GLY A 278 -14.15 -3.11 -18.39
C GLY A 278 -14.71 -4.43 -17.83
N PRO A 279 -15.49 -5.19 -18.63
CA PRO A 279 -16.05 -6.48 -18.22
C PRO A 279 -14.93 -7.48 -17.91
N PRO A 280 -15.05 -8.28 -16.83
CA PRO A 280 -14.05 -9.29 -16.51
C PRO A 280 -13.97 -10.33 -17.64
N PRO A 281 -12.75 -10.81 -17.98
CA PRO A 281 -12.56 -11.77 -19.06
C PRO A 281 -13.17 -13.14 -18.72
N ALA A 282 -13.56 -13.90 -19.75
CA ALA A 282 -13.98 -15.28 -19.56
C ALA A 282 -12.81 -16.13 -19.02
N PRO A 283 -13.02 -17.06 -18.07
CA PRO A 283 -11.94 -17.81 -17.42
C PRO A 283 -10.95 -18.48 -18.39
N ALA A 284 -11.46 -19.10 -19.47
CA ALA A 284 -10.63 -19.76 -20.47
C ALA A 284 -9.68 -18.81 -21.23
N SER A 285 -10.01 -17.53 -21.34
CA SER A 285 -9.16 -16.52 -22.00
C SER A 285 -8.08 -15.92 -21.08
N LEU A 286 -8.14 -16.25 -19.78
CA LEU A 286 -7.28 -15.69 -18.74
C LEU A 286 -6.13 -16.65 -18.37
N GLU A 287 -6.34 -17.96 -18.42
CA GLU A 287 -5.34 -18.96 -18.00
C GLU A 287 -4.03 -18.86 -18.81
N GLY A 288 -4.12 -18.91 -20.15
CA GLY A 288 -2.94 -18.75 -21.00
C GLY A 288 -2.30 -17.36 -20.90
N LEU A 289 -3.09 -16.33 -20.61
CA LEU A 289 -2.58 -14.97 -20.42
C LEU A 289 -1.83 -14.83 -19.08
N LEU A 290 -2.33 -15.46 -18.02
CA LEU A 290 -1.69 -15.49 -16.71
C LEU A 290 -0.36 -16.23 -16.73
N ASP A 291 -0.30 -17.38 -17.42
CA ASP A 291 0.94 -18.13 -17.61
C ASP A 291 1.98 -17.35 -18.43
N TRP A 292 1.53 -16.69 -19.50
CA TRP A 292 2.36 -15.75 -20.25
C TRP A 292 2.89 -14.60 -19.37
N ALA A 293 2.03 -13.99 -18.56
CA ALA A 293 2.41 -12.88 -17.68
C ALA A 293 3.42 -13.32 -16.60
N LEU A 294 3.31 -14.55 -16.07
CA LEU A 294 4.29 -15.12 -15.15
C LEU A 294 5.66 -15.27 -15.83
N GLY A 295 5.69 -15.63 -17.11
CA GLY A 295 6.91 -15.69 -17.91
C GLY A 295 7.61 -14.36 -18.07
N LEU A 296 6.90 -13.23 -17.97
CA LEU A 296 7.54 -11.90 -17.99
C LEU A 296 8.43 -11.63 -16.78
N LEU A 297 8.32 -12.44 -15.71
CA LEU A 297 9.17 -12.35 -14.52
C LEU A 297 10.42 -13.23 -14.62
N GLU A 298 10.57 -14.02 -15.69
CA GLU A 298 11.72 -14.90 -15.96
C GLU A 298 12.81 -14.20 -16.78
N ASP A 299 14.01 -14.79 -16.79
CA ASP A 299 15.19 -14.23 -17.48
C ASP A 299 15.04 -14.23 -19.02
N ASP A 300 14.16 -15.09 -19.56
CA ASP A 300 13.80 -15.15 -20.98
C ASP A 300 12.28 -14.94 -21.18
N PRO A 301 11.81 -13.67 -21.20
CA PRO A 301 10.39 -13.37 -21.20
C PRO A 301 9.72 -13.70 -22.54
N PRO A 302 8.50 -14.27 -22.54
CA PRO A 302 7.79 -14.62 -23.76
C PRO A 302 7.41 -13.37 -24.58
N PRO A 303 7.54 -13.42 -25.91
CA PRO A 303 7.61 -12.21 -26.74
C PRO A 303 6.28 -11.46 -26.91
N ALA A 304 5.12 -12.13 -26.77
CA ALA A 304 3.82 -11.52 -26.97
C ALA A 304 2.71 -12.23 -26.17
N PRO A 305 1.67 -11.49 -25.72
CA PRO A 305 0.53 -12.09 -25.06
C PRO A 305 -0.28 -12.96 -26.02
N PRO A 306 -0.94 -14.01 -25.52
CA PRO A 306 -1.80 -14.85 -26.34
C PRO A 306 -3.01 -14.07 -26.88
N PRO A 307 -3.46 -14.32 -28.12
CA PRO A 307 -4.69 -13.73 -28.64
C PRO A 307 -5.89 -14.01 -27.71
N PRO A 308 -6.87 -13.09 -27.59
CA PRO A 308 -7.02 -11.84 -28.33
C PRO A 308 -6.23 -10.65 -27.73
N TRP A 309 -5.43 -10.89 -26.70
CA TRP A 309 -4.78 -9.84 -25.92
C TRP A 309 -3.63 -9.20 -26.69
N ARG A 310 -3.51 -7.87 -26.56
CA ARG A 310 -2.41 -7.11 -27.14
C ARG A 310 -1.74 -6.27 -26.05
N LEU A 311 -0.41 -6.20 -26.10
CA LEU A 311 0.35 -5.29 -25.26
C LEU A 311 -0.12 -3.87 -25.48
N GLN A 312 -0.44 -3.18 -24.41
CA GLN A 312 -0.65 -1.75 -24.44
C GLN A 312 0.72 -1.08 -24.35
N ARG A 313 1.37 -0.92 -25.51
CA ARG A 313 2.58 -0.11 -25.59
C ARG A 313 2.22 1.31 -25.18
N GLY A 314 2.90 1.83 -24.17
CA GLY A 314 2.55 3.06 -23.48
C GLY A 314 2.12 4.18 -24.44
N ARG A 315 0.86 4.60 -24.30
CA ARG A 315 0.46 5.97 -24.64
C ARG A 315 0.42 6.75 -23.34
N SER A 316 1.22 7.81 -23.27
CA SER A 316 0.72 9.07 -22.73
C SER A 316 -0.54 9.40 -23.52
N SER A 317 -1.72 9.31 -22.92
CA SER A 317 -2.94 9.81 -23.57
C SER A 317 -3.88 10.38 -22.53
N SER A 318 -3.72 11.69 -22.32
CA SER A 318 -4.79 12.68 -22.44
C SER A 318 -6.23 12.15 -22.42
N ALA A 319 -6.88 12.32 -21.25
CA ALA A 319 -8.25 12.80 -20.98
C ALA A 319 -9.47 12.13 -21.65
N PRO A 320 -10.68 12.29 -21.08
CA PRO A 320 -11.08 13.02 -19.87
C PRO A 320 -11.50 12.13 -18.68
#